data_AF-A0A4Y5ZAV3-F1
#
_entry.id   AF-A0A4Y5ZAV3-F1
#
_cell.length_a   1.000
_cell.length_b   1.000
_cell.length_c   1.000
_cell.angle_alpha   90.00
_cell.angle_beta   90.00
_cell.angle_gamma   90.00
#
_symmetry.space_group_name_H-M   'P 1'
#
loop_
_entity.id
_entity.type
_entity.pdbx_description
1 polymer ?
#
loop_
_entity_poly.entity_id
_entity_poly.type
_entity_poly.pdbx_seq_one_letter_code
_entity_poly.pdbx_strand_id
1 'polypeptide(L)'
;MNDNSRGSIRAEAAGGGFETGRAGSDVPASSFASRVRQVIKLNGSVSDIARRCGFSEGVVRSWRDGNTDPSRGRCVTMAKTLGISLVWLAAGEGPMVLDGTTDDIGGRAERSETIRGHDDHLDVQAAPAKLDPSRLAAAMKLLQSDIEMAGSRFSPVRHADLVAEMYAILGRSSDGDYADRVIAFRRTVMSRITDEPGAAAA
;
A
#
# COMPACT_ATOMS: atom_id res chain seq x y z
N MET A 1 21.70 71.36 -2.46
CA MET A 1 21.55 71.49 -3.92
C MET A 1 22.34 70.37 -4.58
N ASN A 2 21.88 69.60 -5.55
CA ASN A 2 20.57 69.39 -6.13
C ASN A 2 20.65 68.08 -6.94
N ASP A 3 19.62 67.26 -6.78
CA ASP A 3 18.98 66.32 -7.71
C ASP A 3 19.66 65.99 -9.06
N ASN A 4 19.65 64.68 -9.37
CA ASN A 4 18.87 64.12 -10.48
C ASN A 4 19.66 63.11 -11.35
N SER A 5 19.26 61.84 -11.27
CA SER A 5 19.23 60.96 -12.44
C SER A 5 18.04 60.00 -12.31
N ARG A 6 16.89 60.48 -12.77
CA ARG A 6 15.83 59.73 -13.47
C ARG A 6 16.45 58.74 -14.47
N GLY A 7 15.97 57.54 -14.76
CA GLY A 7 14.73 56.83 -14.49
C GLY A 7 14.62 55.70 -15.53
N SER A 8 13.81 54.68 -15.28
CA SER A 8 13.05 53.99 -16.33
C SER A 8 11.99 53.09 -15.70
N ILE A 9 10.84 53.12 -16.36
CA ILE A 9 9.51 52.70 -15.93
C ILE A 9 9.11 51.59 -16.90
N ARG A 10 8.58 50.45 -16.40
CA ARG A 10 7.61 49.59 -17.10
C ARG A 10 7.06 48.59 -16.07
N ALA A 11 5.86 48.75 -15.54
CA ALA A 11 4.52 48.54 -16.10
C ALA A 11 4.10 47.06 -16.23
N GLU A 12 2.82 46.82 -15.86
CA GLU A 12 1.92 45.70 -16.21
C GLU A 12 1.63 44.70 -15.06
N ALA A 13 0.53 44.88 -14.31
CA ALA A 13 -0.85 44.36 -14.49
C ALA A 13 -0.95 42.84 -14.19
N ALA A 14 -1.57 42.40 -13.09
CA ALA A 14 -3.01 42.26 -12.81
C ALA A 14 -3.68 41.05 -13.49
N GLY A 15 -4.42 40.27 -12.67
CA GLY A 15 -5.31 39.16 -13.05
C GLY A 15 -4.67 37.80 -12.80
N GLY A 16 -5.19 36.89 -11.97
CA GLY A 16 -6.59 36.51 -11.81
C GLY A 16 -6.68 35.04 -12.22
N GLY A 17 -6.97 34.16 -11.26
CA GLY A 17 -6.63 32.74 -11.31
C GLY A 17 -7.34 31.88 -12.35
N PHE A 18 -6.87 30.63 -12.44
CA PHE A 18 -7.77 29.49 -12.60
C PHE A 18 -7.15 28.25 -11.96
N GLU A 19 -8.04 27.46 -11.38
CA GLU A 19 -7.80 26.27 -10.60
C GLU A 19 -7.19 25.18 -11.48
N THR A 20 -6.16 24.50 -11.00
CA THR A 20 -5.82 23.17 -11.50
C THR A 20 -5.57 22.26 -10.32
N GLY A 21 -6.67 21.65 -9.87
CA GLY A 21 -6.60 20.40 -9.13
C GLY A 21 -5.90 19.36 -9.99
N ARG A 22 -4.67 19.03 -9.62
CA ARG A 22 -4.11 17.67 -9.70
C ARG A 22 -2.88 17.63 -8.79
N ALA A 23 -3.10 17.24 -7.54
CA ALA A 23 -2.02 16.76 -6.68
C ALA A 23 -1.57 15.39 -7.19
N GLY A 24 -0.85 15.40 -8.31
CA GLY A 24 -0.15 14.26 -8.88
C GLY A 24 1.34 14.48 -8.70
N SER A 25 1.91 13.78 -7.71
CA SER A 25 3.28 13.25 -7.71
C SER A 25 4.39 14.21 -8.14
N ASP A 26 4.79 15.11 -7.22
CA ASP A 26 6.17 15.59 -7.16
C ASP A 26 6.80 15.05 -5.87
N VAL A 27 7.08 13.75 -5.85
CA VAL A 27 8.01 13.18 -4.87
C VAL A 27 9.37 13.21 -5.56
N PRO A 28 10.31 14.10 -5.18
CA PRO A 28 11.67 14.00 -5.68
C PRO A 28 12.15 12.59 -5.34
N ALA A 29 12.53 11.81 -6.37
CA ALA A 29 12.94 10.43 -6.23
C ALA A 29 13.94 10.32 -5.08
N SER A 30 13.49 9.79 -3.93
CA SER A 30 14.33 9.71 -2.75
C SER A 30 15.50 8.80 -3.09
N SER A 31 16.71 9.33 -3.23
CA SER A 31 17.87 8.53 -3.65
C SER A 31 18.12 7.38 -2.67
N PHE A 32 18.79 6.32 -3.12
CA PHE A 32 19.14 5.18 -2.26
C PHE A 32 19.86 5.64 -0.98
N ALA A 33 20.79 6.58 -1.12
CA ALA A 33 21.50 7.21 0.00
C ALA A 33 20.54 7.86 1.02
N SER A 34 19.51 8.56 0.55
CA SER A 34 18.48 9.16 1.41
C SER A 34 17.67 8.10 2.16
N ARG A 35 17.36 6.97 1.53
CA ARG A 35 16.68 5.85 2.18
C ARG A 35 17.58 5.15 3.20
N VAL A 36 18.87 4.98 2.92
CA VAL A 36 19.85 4.46 3.90
C VAL A 36 19.96 5.36 5.12
N ARG A 37 19.96 6.69 4.94
CA ARG A 37 19.92 7.63 6.07
C ARG A 37 18.67 7.44 6.93
N GLN A 38 17.52 7.20 6.30
CA GLN A 38 16.27 6.93 7.00
C GLN A 38 16.34 5.62 7.79
N VAL A 39 16.91 4.56 7.21
CA VAL A 39 17.12 3.27 7.88
C VAL A 39 18.03 3.43 9.11
N ILE A 40 19.10 4.22 9.00
CA ILE A 40 20.00 4.54 10.12
C ILE A 40 19.23 5.23 11.24
N LYS A 41 18.42 6.26 10.93
CA LYS A 41 17.62 6.97 11.94
C LYS A 41 16.69 6.05 12.73
N LEU A 42 16.10 5.04 12.09
CA LEU A 42 15.19 4.10 12.74
C LEU A 42 15.91 3.01 13.55
N ASN A 43 17.06 2.54 13.06
CA ASN A 43 17.77 1.39 13.65
C ASN A 43 18.94 1.81 14.56
N GLY A 44 19.16 3.11 14.76
CA GLY A 44 20.19 3.67 15.63
C GLY A 44 21.40 4.18 14.86
N SER A 45 22.45 3.35 14.76
CA SER A 45 23.75 3.75 14.22
C SER A 45 24.17 2.95 12.99
N VAL A 46 25.14 3.50 12.24
CA VAL A 46 25.81 2.79 11.13
C VAL A 46 26.47 1.50 11.62
N SER A 47 27.09 1.54 12.80
CA SER A 47 27.76 0.39 13.42
C SER A 47 26.78 -0.72 13.80
N ASP A 48 25.57 -0.37 14.27
CA ASP A 48 24.54 -1.35 14.60
C ASP A 48 23.98 -2.04 13.35
N ILE A 49 23.75 -1.29 12.27
CA ILE A 49 23.33 -1.86 10.99
C ILE A 49 24.41 -2.78 10.41
N ALA A 50 25.67 -2.34 10.45
CA ALA A 50 26.81 -3.12 9.98
C ALA A 50 26.93 -4.44 10.74
N ARG A 51 26.83 -4.41 12.08
CA ARG A 51 26.89 -5.60 12.94
C ARG A 51 25.73 -6.55 12.68
N ARG A 52 24.49 -6.03 12.61
CA ARG A 52 23.28 -6.86 12.40
C ARG A 52 23.28 -7.52 11.01
N CYS A 53 23.67 -6.77 9.97
CA CYS A 53 23.63 -7.25 8.59
C CYS A 53 24.91 -7.97 8.14
N GLY A 54 25.96 -8.02 8.97
CA GLY A 54 27.25 -8.61 8.61
C GLY A 54 28.03 -7.81 7.55
N PHE A 55 27.90 -6.49 7.54
CA PHE A 55 28.61 -5.60 6.61
C PHE A 55 29.76 -4.86 7.30
N SER A 56 30.70 -4.34 6.51
CA SER A 56 31.69 -3.39 7.02
C SER A 56 31.06 -2.00 7.17
N GLU A 57 31.40 -1.31 8.25
CA GLU A 57 30.88 0.04 8.53
C GLU A 57 31.22 1.04 7.40
N GLY A 58 32.40 0.91 6.81
CA GLY A 58 32.83 1.74 5.67
C GLY A 58 31.92 1.58 4.46
N VAL A 59 31.42 0.36 4.20
CA VAL A 59 30.49 0.10 3.08
C VAL A 59 29.12 0.73 3.36
N VAL A 60 28.60 0.61 4.59
CA VAL A 60 27.33 1.24 4.97
C VAL A 60 27.44 2.78 4.93
N ARG A 61 28.59 3.33 5.30
CA ARG A 61 28.90 4.75 5.16
C ARG A 61 28.96 5.19 3.69
N SER A 62 29.61 4.41 2.83
CA SER A 62 29.69 4.67 1.39
C SER A 62 28.31 4.76 0.75
N TRP A 63 27.39 3.87 1.13
CA TRP A 63 25.99 3.89 0.69
C TRP A 63 25.21 5.10 1.19
N ARG A 64 25.36 5.44 2.47
CA ARG A 64 24.74 6.61 3.09
C ARG A 64 25.19 7.92 2.43
N ASP A 65 26.45 7.99 2.03
CA ASP A 65 27.04 9.17 1.41
C ASP A 65 26.76 9.21 -0.10
N GLY A 66 26.27 8.11 -0.68
CA GLY A 66 25.92 7.99 -2.11
C GLY A 66 27.11 7.70 -3.02
N ASN A 67 28.24 7.28 -2.45
CA ASN A 67 29.48 6.99 -3.18
C ASN A 67 29.45 5.62 -3.88
N THR A 68 28.56 4.72 -3.46
CA THR A 68 28.46 3.37 -4.03
C THR A 68 27.02 2.88 -3.95
N ASP A 69 26.61 2.06 -4.91
CA ASP A 69 25.33 1.36 -4.91
C ASP A 69 25.49 -0.08 -4.38
N PRO A 70 24.64 -0.56 -3.46
CA PRO A 70 24.69 -1.94 -3.01
C PRO A 70 24.20 -2.91 -4.07
N SER A 71 24.89 -4.05 -4.19
CA SER A 71 24.37 -5.20 -4.93
C SER A 71 23.00 -5.65 -4.41
N ARG A 72 22.17 -6.20 -5.28
CA ARG A 72 20.87 -6.81 -4.95
C ARG A 72 20.90 -7.71 -3.70
N GLY A 73 21.91 -8.56 -3.58
CA GLY A 73 22.04 -9.46 -2.42
C GLY A 73 22.16 -8.73 -1.08
N ARG A 74 22.84 -7.58 -1.07
CA ARG A 74 23.01 -6.76 0.14
C ARG A 74 21.73 -6.01 0.51
N CYS A 75 20.96 -5.57 -0.48
CA CYS A 75 19.62 -5.01 -0.26
C CYS A 75 18.69 -6.04 0.38
N VAL A 76 18.71 -7.29 -0.11
CA VAL A 76 17.93 -8.40 0.46
C VAL A 76 18.33 -8.67 1.91
N THR A 77 19.64 -8.76 2.19
CA THR A 77 20.13 -8.96 3.57
C THR A 77 19.67 -7.84 4.49
N MET A 78 19.81 -6.57 4.07
CA MET A 78 19.40 -5.42 4.88
C MET A 78 17.88 -5.41 5.13
N ALA A 79 17.08 -5.70 4.10
CA ALA A 79 15.63 -5.79 4.19
C ALA A 79 15.18 -6.85 5.21
N LYS A 80 15.70 -8.08 5.09
CA LYS A 80 15.37 -9.19 5.98
C LYS A 80 15.83 -8.96 7.42
N THR A 81 17.03 -8.39 7.60
CA THR A 81 17.62 -8.22 8.94
C THR A 81 16.94 -7.10 9.72
N LEU A 82 16.51 -6.03 9.04
CA LEU A 82 15.95 -4.84 9.67
C LEU A 82 14.42 -4.79 9.62
N GLY A 83 13.76 -5.78 9.00
CA GLY A 83 12.31 -5.80 8.84
C GLY A 83 11.78 -4.68 7.94
N ILE A 84 12.56 -4.27 6.95
CA ILE A 84 12.20 -3.18 6.02
C ILE A 84 11.90 -3.72 4.63
N SER A 85 11.06 -3.02 3.88
CA SER A 85 10.68 -3.40 2.52
C SER A 85 11.86 -3.33 1.56
N LEU A 86 12.13 -4.43 0.85
CA LEU A 86 13.12 -4.47 -0.22
C LEU A 86 12.74 -3.54 -1.38
N VAL A 87 11.45 -3.51 -1.73
CA VAL A 87 10.92 -2.66 -2.82
C VAL A 87 11.11 -1.19 -2.46
N TRP A 88 10.82 -0.82 -1.21
CA TRP A 88 11.07 0.53 -0.73
C TRP A 88 12.57 0.83 -0.69
N LEU A 89 13.40 -0.08 -0.18
CA LEU A 89 14.83 0.16 -0.06
C LEU A 89 15.52 0.29 -1.44
N ALA A 90 15.15 -0.54 -2.41
CA ALA A 90 15.79 -0.59 -3.73
C ALA A 90 15.15 0.37 -4.74
N ALA A 91 13.83 0.41 -4.84
CA ALA A 91 13.11 1.24 -5.81
C ALA A 91 12.63 2.57 -5.23
N GLY A 92 12.45 2.66 -3.91
CA GLY A 92 11.85 3.84 -3.26
C GLY A 92 10.33 3.85 -3.33
N GLU A 93 9.72 2.70 -3.66
CA GLU A 93 8.27 2.55 -3.83
C GLU A 93 7.65 1.80 -2.65
N GLY A 94 6.40 2.15 -2.30
CA GLY A 94 5.65 1.47 -1.24
C GLY A 94 6.03 1.85 0.21
N PRO A 95 5.53 1.12 1.21
CA PRO A 95 5.80 1.39 2.63
C PRO A 95 7.21 0.92 3.05
N MET A 96 7.84 1.66 3.98
CA MET A 96 9.20 1.39 4.47
C MET A 96 9.32 0.15 5.36
N VAL A 97 8.36 -0.05 6.26
CA VAL A 97 8.32 -1.17 7.21
C VAL A 97 7.35 -2.21 6.66
N LEU A 98 7.74 -3.48 6.67
CA LEU A 98 6.74 -4.54 6.53
C LEU A 98 6.05 -4.70 7.88
N ASP A 99 4.77 -4.39 7.94
CA ASP A 99 3.92 -4.87 9.03
C ASP A 99 4.09 -6.38 9.11
N GLY A 100 4.41 -6.89 10.30
CA GLY A 100 5.18 -8.12 10.56
C GLY A 100 4.55 -9.46 10.17
N THR A 101 3.92 -9.57 9.01
CA THR A 101 3.59 -10.86 8.41
C THR A 101 4.79 -11.30 7.59
N THR A 102 5.67 -12.08 8.23
CA THR A 102 6.76 -12.77 7.55
C THR A 102 6.14 -13.75 6.57
N ASP A 103 5.95 -13.32 5.32
CA ASP A 103 5.56 -14.22 4.25
C ASP A 103 6.72 -15.18 3.95
N ASP A 104 6.45 -16.44 4.22
CA ASP A 104 7.17 -17.66 3.89
C ASP A 104 7.87 -17.64 2.50
N ILE A 105 9.05 -17.05 2.41
CA ILE A 105 9.97 -17.34 1.30
C ILE A 105 10.86 -18.52 1.69
N GLY A 106 10.23 -19.70 1.72
CA GLY A 106 10.84 -20.98 2.03
C GLY A 106 10.02 -22.19 1.53
N GLY A 107 9.27 -22.06 0.43
CA GLY A 107 8.39 -23.12 -0.05
C GLY A 107 8.46 -23.35 -1.56
N ARG A 108 9.61 -23.76 -2.08
CA ARG A 108 9.76 -24.29 -3.45
C ARG A 108 10.30 -25.71 -3.33
N ALA A 109 9.44 -26.68 -3.67
CA ALA A 109 9.49 -28.12 -3.35
C ALA A 109 8.88 -28.37 -1.96
N GLU A 110 7.76 -29.08 -1.79
CA GLU A 110 7.48 -30.38 -2.39
C GLU A 110 6.01 -30.58 -2.79
N ARG A 111 5.88 -31.49 -3.74
CA ARG A 111 4.70 -32.09 -4.31
C ARG A 111 3.94 -32.91 -3.26
N SER A 112 2.61 -32.87 -3.37
CA SER A 112 1.70 -33.98 -3.04
C SER A 112 1.31 -34.24 -1.57
N GLU A 113 -0.01 -34.17 -1.39
CA GLU A 113 -0.92 -34.99 -0.56
C GLU A 113 -1.24 -34.64 0.90
N THR A 114 -2.55 -34.76 1.13
CA THR A 114 -3.25 -35.17 2.35
C THR A 114 -3.68 -34.11 3.38
N ILE A 115 -4.99 -33.87 3.32
CA ILE A 115 -5.92 -33.66 4.42
C ILE A 115 -5.38 -34.14 5.78
N ARG A 116 -5.30 -33.21 6.75
CA ARG A 116 -5.82 -33.36 8.12
C ARG A 116 -5.87 -32.01 8.80
N GLY A 117 -7.02 -31.69 9.37
CA GLY A 117 -7.26 -30.44 10.08
C GLY A 117 -6.31 -30.26 11.26
N HIS A 118 -5.94 -29.01 11.49
CA HIS A 118 -5.50 -28.54 12.77
C HIS A 118 -6.28 -27.27 13.08
N ASP A 119 -7.27 -27.48 13.94
CA ASP A 119 -7.98 -26.45 14.71
C ASP A 119 -6.93 -25.71 15.55
N ASP A 120 -6.69 -24.44 15.24
CA ASP A 120 -6.13 -23.50 16.21
C ASP A 120 -6.89 -22.19 16.08
N HIS A 121 -8.04 -22.20 16.74
CA HIS A 121 -8.74 -21.01 17.14
C HIS A 121 -8.06 -20.51 18.43
N LEU A 122 -7.67 -19.22 18.44
CA LEU A 122 -7.66 -18.24 19.56
C LEU A 122 -6.35 -17.42 19.55
N ASP A 123 -6.31 -16.19 19.06
CA ASP A 123 -6.92 -14.93 19.55
C ASP A 123 -5.79 -13.97 19.96
N VAL A 124 -5.51 -12.97 19.12
CA VAL A 124 -4.88 -11.72 19.58
C VAL A 124 -5.63 -10.54 18.94
N GLN A 125 -6.67 -10.10 19.68
CA GLN A 125 -7.12 -8.72 19.79
C GLN A 125 -7.97 -8.15 18.64
N ALA A 126 -9.21 -8.63 18.58
CA ALA A 126 -10.33 -7.80 18.14
C ALA A 126 -10.57 -6.66 19.15
N ALA A 127 -9.84 -5.56 19.00
CA ALA A 127 -10.38 -4.26 19.41
C ALA A 127 -11.75 -4.10 18.73
N PRO A 128 -12.78 -3.50 19.37
CA PRO A 128 -14.05 -3.27 18.71
C PRO A 128 -13.74 -2.48 17.44
N ALA A 129 -13.87 -3.13 16.28
CA ALA A 129 -13.46 -2.57 15.01
C ALA A 129 -14.22 -1.27 14.85
N LYS A 130 -13.54 -0.13 15.08
CA LYS A 130 -14.07 1.17 14.72
C LYS A 130 -14.36 1.05 13.23
N LEU A 131 -15.64 1.03 12.90
CA LEU A 131 -16.08 0.82 11.54
C LEU A 131 -15.42 1.89 10.67
N ASP A 132 -14.56 1.46 9.74
CA ASP A 132 -13.80 2.41 8.94
C ASP A 132 -14.72 2.94 7.84
N PRO A 133 -15.07 4.24 7.85
CA PRO A 133 -16.04 4.79 6.93
C PRO A 133 -15.53 4.76 5.48
N SER A 134 -14.22 4.87 5.29
CA SER A 134 -13.60 4.87 3.96
C SER A 134 -13.65 3.49 3.33
N ARG A 135 -13.37 2.45 4.12
CA ARG A 135 -13.47 1.04 3.72
C ARG A 135 -14.91 0.64 3.42
N LEU A 136 -15.88 1.08 4.23
CA LEU A 136 -17.29 0.86 3.94
C LEU A 136 -17.70 1.52 2.62
N ALA A 137 -17.30 2.78 2.41
CA ALA A 137 -17.59 3.49 1.16
C ALA A 137 -16.96 2.78 -0.06
N ALA A 138 -15.75 2.23 0.08
CA ALA A 138 -15.11 1.45 -0.98
C ALA A 138 -15.86 0.15 -1.27
N ALA A 139 -16.28 -0.58 -0.24
CA ALA A 139 -17.08 -1.80 -0.37
C ALA A 139 -18.40 -1.53 -1.11
N MET A 140 -19.11 -0.47 -0.70
CA MET A 140 -20.38 -0.08 -1.34
C MET A 140 -20.19 0.33 -2.80
N LYS A 141 -19.14 1.10 -3.12
CA LYS A 141 -18.86 1.53 -4.50
C LYS A 141 -18.51 0.36 -5.42
N LEU A 142 -17.67 -0.57 -4.95
CA LEU A 142 -17.31 -1.76 -5.71
C LEU A 142 -18.54 -2.65 -5.95
N LEU A 143 -19.33 -2.88 -4.91
CA LEU A 143 -20.53 -3.68 -5.01
C LEU A 143 -21.59 -3.02 -5.91
N GLN A 144 -21.76 -1.70 -5.84
CA GLN A 144 -22.63 -0.95 -6.75
C GLN A 144 -22.18 -1.13 -8.20
N SER A 145 -20.88 -0.97 -8.48
CA SER A 145 -20.33 -1.15 -9.83
C SER A 145 -20.53 -2.58 -10.33
N ASP A 146 -20.33 -3.60 -9.48
CA ASP A 146 -20.50 -5.00 -9.86
C ASP A 146 -21.99 -5.33 -10.14
N ILE A 147 -22.91 -4.80 -9.33
CA ILE A 147 -24.37 -5.00 -9.50
C ILE A 147 -24.90 -4.28 -10.76
N GLU A 148 -24.47 -3.03 -11.00
CA GLU A 148 -24.85 -2.28 -12.20
C GLU A 148 -24.31 -2.95 -13.47
N MET A 149 -23.10 -3.52 -13.41
CA MET A 149 -22.51 -4.28 -14.52
C MET A 149 -23.26 -5.59 -14.78
N ALA A 150 -23.84 -6.21 -13.75
CA ALA A 150 -24.73 -7.36 -13.87
C ALA A 150 -26.16 -6.99 -14.36
N GLY A 151 -26.42 -5.71 -14.63
CA GLY A 151 -27.72 -5.21 -15.10
C GLY A 151 -28.77 -5.09 -13.99
N SER A 152 -28.37 -5.15 -12.73
CA SER A 152 -29.27 -5.02 -11.57
C SER A 152 -29.12 -3.67 -10.89
N ARG A 153 -30.11 -3.28 -10.07
CA ARG A 153 -30.09 -2.02 -9.32
C ARG A 153 -29.54 -2.24 -7.91
N PHE A 154 -28.50 -1.49 -7.54
CA PHE A 154 -27.98 -1.51 -6.18
C PHE A 154 -29.04 -1.02 -5.16
N SER A 155 -29.15 -1.74 -4.05
CA SER A 155 -29.98 -1.38 -2.90
C SER A 155 -29.25 -1.74 -1.61
N PRO A 156 -28.90 -0.76 -0.74
CA PRO A 156 -28.16 -1.01 0.49
C PRO A 156 -28.87 -1.96 1.45
N VAL A 157 -30.20 -1.91 1.50
CA VAL A 157 -31.01 -2.75 2.39
C VAL A 157 -31.07 -4.18 1.87
N ARG A 158 -31.27 -4.36 0.55
CA ARG A 158 -31.34 -5.70 -0.06
C ARG A 158 -29.98 -6.40 -0.04
N HIS A 159 -28.90 -5.66 -0.22
CA HIS A 159 -27.55 -6.21 -0.39
C HIS A 159 -26.67 -6.01 0.85
N ALA A 160 -27.26 -5.85 2.04
CA ALA A 160 -26.52 -5.59 3.28
C ALA A 160 -25.49 -6.70 3.59
N ASP A 161 -25.86 -7.97 3.35
CA ASP A 161 -24.98 -9.15 3.51
C ASP A 161 -23.75 -9.05 2.58
N LEU A 162 -23.96 -8.72 1.31
CA LEU A 162 -22.90 -8.53 0.32
C LEU A 162 -22.01 -7.32 0.65
N VAL A 163 -22.57 -6.25 1.20
CA VAL A 163 -21.79 -5.09 1.68
C VAL A 163 -20.90 -5.50 2.85
N ALA A 164 -21.43 -6.27 3.81
CA ALA A 164 -20.65 -6.76 4.95
C ALA A 164 -19.53 -7.70 4.52
N GLU A 165 -19.78 -8.59 3.57
CA GLU A 165 -18.79 -9.51 3.02
C GLU A 165 -17.71 -8.78 2.23
N MET A 166 -18.09 -7.87 1.31
CA MET A 166 -17.13 -7.03 0.59
C MET A 166 -16.31 -6.17 1.56
N TYR A 167 -16.95 -5.60 2.59
CA TYR A 167 -16.25 -4.88 3.64
C TYR A 167 -15.22 -5.79 4.31
N ALA A 168 -15.59 -6.99 4.75
CA ALA A 168 -14.69 -7.95 5.38
C ALA A 168 -13.47 -8.27 4.51
N ILE A 169 -13.68 -8.53 3.21
CA ILE A 169 -12.61 -8.82 2.25
C ILE A 169 -11.61 -7.65 2.14
N LEU A 170 -12.10 -6.40 2.07
CA LEU A 170 -11.22 -5.22 1.98
C LEU A 170 -10.34 -5.00 3.22
N GLY A 171 -10.71 -5.54 4.38
CA GLY A 171 -9.91 -5.40 5.62
C GLY A 171 -8.78 -6.37 5.76
N ARG A 172 -8.77 -7.41 4.92
CA ARG A 172 -7.70 -8.39 4.83
C ARG A 172 -6.93 -8.20 3.52
N SER A 173 -6.84 -6.95 3.05
CA SER A 173 -6.23 -6.60 1.77
C SER A 173 -4.70 -6.74 1.74
N SER A 174 -4.06 -6.87 2.90
CA SER A 174 -2.62 -7.18 3.04
C SER A 174 -2.28 -8.67 2.91
N ASP A 175 -3.29 -9.53 2.80
CA ASP A 175 -3.16 -10.99 2.74
C ASP A 175 -2.96 -11.46 1.30
N GLY A 176 -2.12 -12.47 1.09
CA GLY A 176 -1.73 -12.95 -0.24
C GLY A 176 -2.89 -13.50 -1.08
N ASP A 177 -3.98 -13.92 -0.42
CA ASP A 177 -5.21 -14.45 -1.02
C ASP A 177 -6.28 -13.38 -1.30
N TYR A 178 -5.97 -12.08 -1.11
CA TYR A 178 -6.93 -10.99 -1.33
C TYR A 178 -7.58 -11.04 -2.72
N ALA A 179 -6.77 -11.23 -3.76
CA ALA A 179 -7.26 -11.28 -5.14
C ALA A 179 -8.22 -12.47 -5.35
N ASP A 180 -7.85 -13.66 -4.87
CA ASP A 180 -8.69 -14.86 -4.95
C ASP A 180 -10.03 -14.68 -4.23
N ARG A 181 -10.04 -14.05 -3.05
CA ARG A 181 -11.27 -13.76 -2.30
C ARG A 181 -12.18 -12.77 -3.02
N VAL A 182 -11.63 -11.69 -3.59
CA VAL A 182 -12.41 -10.72 -4.39
C VAL A 182 -13.01 -11.40 -5.62
N ILE A 183 -12.24 -12.26 -6.30
CA ILE A 183 -12.72 -13.00 -7.48
C ILE A 183 -13.83 -13.99 -7.11
N ALA A 184 -13.65 -14.77 -6.03
CA ALA A 184 -14.64 -15.71 -5.54
C ALA A 184 -15.94 -15.02 -5.12
N PHE A 185 -15.83 -13.89 -4.42
CA PHE A 185 -16.97 -13.06 -4.05
C PHE A 185 -17.70 -12.55 -5.28
N ARG A 186 -16.99 -11.98 -6.27
CA ARG A 186 -17.60 -11.51 -7.51
C ARG A 186 -18.34 -12.61 -8.25
N ARG A 187 -17.78 -13.81 -8.34
CA ARG A 187 -18.49 -14.96 -8.93
C ARG A 187 -19.77 -15.28 -8.16
N THR A 188 -19.73 -15.21 -6.83
CA THR A 188 -20.89 -15.44 -5.96
C THR A 188 -21.96 -14.37 -6.13
N VAL A 189 -21.57 -13.10 -6.19
CA VAL A 189 -22.47 -11.96 -6.47
C VAL A 189 -23.15 -12.14 -7.82
N MET A 190 -22.37 -12.43 -8.86
CA MET A 190 -22.92 -12.66 -10.21
C MET A 190 -23.89 -13.84 -10.21
N SER A 191 -23.53 -14.95 -9.56
CA SER A 191 -24.40 -16.12 -9.41
C SER A 191 -25.72 -15.77 -8.72
N ARG A 192 -25.67 -15.04 -7.59
CA ARG A 192 -26.87 -14.64 -6.83
C ARG A 192 -27.76 -13.66 -7.59
N ILE A 193 -27.15 -12.75 -8.37
CA ILE A 193 -27.91 -11.81 -9.21
C ILE A 193 -28.59 -12.56 -10.37
N THR A 194 -27.91 -13.53 -10.99
CA THR A 194 -28.47 -14.31 -12.10
C THR A 194 -29.48 -15.37 -11.64
N ASP A 195 -29.35 -15.86 -10.41
CA ASP A 195 -30.22 -16.86 -9.79
C ASP A 195 -31.44 -16.23 -9.07
N GLU A 196 -31.58 -14.90 -9.08
CA GLU A 196 -32.83 -14.21 -8.70
C GLU A 196 -33.73 -14.00 -9.94
N PRO A 197 -34.60 -14.96 -10.32
CA PRO A 197 -35.68 -14.67 -11.25
C PRO A 197 -36.75 -13.84 -10.51
N GLY A 198 -36.71 -12.53 -10.70
CA GLY A 198 -37.88 -11.67 -10.50
C GLY A 198 -37.99 -10.98 -9.14
N ALA A 199 -37.54 -9.73 -9.11
CA ALA A 199 -38.24 -8.67 -8.38
C ALA A 199 -38.37 -7.39 -9.23
N ALA A 200 -38.49 -7.56 -10.55
CA ALA A 200 -39.02 -6.54 -11.45
C ALA A 200 -40.57 -6.61 -11.44
N ALA A 201 -41.16 -6.48 -10.26
CA ALA A 201 -42.60 -6.26 -10.05
C ALA A 201 -42.86 -5.95 -8.55
N ALA A 202 -42.47 -4.76 -8.09
CA ALA A 202 -43.09 -4.02 -6.99
C ALA A 202 -42.49 -2.61 -6.91
#